data_AF-A0A9W4VY76-F1
#
_entry.id   AF-A0A9W4VY76-F1
#
_cell.length_a   1.000
_cell.length_b   1.000
_cell.length_c   1.000
_cell.angle_alpha   90.00
_cell.angle_beta   90.00
_cell.angle_gamma   90.00
#
_symmetry.space_group_name_H-M   'P 1'
#
loop_
_entity.id
_entity.type
_entity.pdbx_description
1 polymer ?
#
loop_
_entity_poly.entity_id
_entity_poly.type
_entity_poly.pdbx_seq_one_letter_code
_entity_poly.pdbx_strand_id
1 'polypeptide(L)'
;MQHRITTVKAIIDNGQLIGAQGMDVSLGGLTDIIADIKLGETGYLMLIEDSGSVLVDVKHPDYRFKNLADIEGGKYADLAKNTQGLFDVEIDGKQYMANIHTSATLGWKFIGVVEKAEVMSTANTMAYTILVISAILIAVFVAIASYISKLT
;
A
#
# COMPACT_ATOMS: atom_id res chain seq x y z
N MET A 1 0.17 4.79 -27.48
CA MET A 1 -1.24 4.35 -27.50
C MET A 1 -1.92 4.88 -26.24
N GLN A 2 -3.07 5.54 -26.36
CA GLN A 2 -3.78 6.13 -25.23
C GLN A 2 -4.82 5.12 -24.71
N HIS A 3 -4.55 4.52 -23.57
CA HIS A 3 -5.46 3.55 -22.93
C HIS A 3 -6.51 4.29 -22.10
N ARG A 4 -7.77 3.87 -22.18
CA ARG A 4 -8.92 4.47 -21.49
C ARG A 4 -9.75 3.37 -20.86
N ILE A 5 -10.37 3.68 -19.73
CA ILE A 5 -11.38 2.84 -19.10
C ILE A 5 -12.70 3.60 -19.18
N THR A 6 -13.76 2.93 -19.63
CA THR A 6 -15.08 3.51 -19.78
C THR A 6 -16.03 2.92 -18.75
N THR A 7 -16.61 3.77 -17.91
CA THR A 7 -17.71 3.35 -17.02
C THR A 7 -19.03 3.70 -17.68
N VAL A 8 -19.94 2.73 -17.77
CA VAL A 8 -21.28 2.92 -18.35
C VAL A 8 -22.35 2.77 -17.29
N LYS A 9 -23.33 3.68 -17.30
CA LYS A 9 -24.52 3.63 -16.44
C LYS A 9 -25.78 3.71 -17.31
N ALA A 10 -26.69 2.75 -17.12
CA ALA A 10 -28.00 2.78 -17.76
C ALA A 10 -28.85 3.95 -17.25
N ILE A 11 -29.53 4.65 -18.16
CA ILE A 11 -30.51 5.68 -17.85
C ILE A 11 -31.89 5.04 -18.01
N ILE A 12 -32.59 4.91 -16.89
CA ILE A 12 -33.93 4.32 -16.82
C ILE A 12 -34.91 5.44 -16.46
N ASP A 13 -35.96 5.59 -17.28
CA ASP A 13 -37.09 6.49 -17.01
C ASP A 13 -38.39 5.69 -17.01
N ASN A 14 -39.21 5.84 -15.97
CA ASN A 14 -40.46 5.08 -15.77
C ASN A 14 -40.33 3.55 -15.95
N GLY A 15 -39.20 2.98 -15.54
CA GLY A 15 -38.93 1.53 -15.67
C GLY A 15 -38.50 1.09 -17.09
N GLN A 16 -38.40 2.02 -18.04
CA GLN A 16 -37.94 1.75 -19.40
C GLN A 16 -36.49 2.24 -19.58
N LEU A 17 -35.64 1.42 -20.20
CA LEU A 17 -34.29 1.83 -20.57
C LEU A 17 -34.38 2.83 -21.73
N ILE A 18 -34.00 4.08 -21.47
CA ILE A 18 -34.05 5.17 -22.45
C ILE A 18 -32.68 5.55 -23.01
N GLY A 19 -31.59 5.04 -22.42
CA GLY A 19 -30.23 5.25 -22.91
C GLY A 19 -29.15 4.76 -21.97
N ALA A 20 -27.90 5.06 -22.29
CA ALA A 20 -26.75 4.81 -21.42
C ALA A 20 -25.83 6.03 -21.41
N GLN A 21 -25.30 6.38 -20.24
CA GLN A 21 -24.25 7.37 -20.07
C GLN A 21 -22.91 6.65 -19.92
N GLY A 22 -21.96 6.93 -20.81
CA GLY A 22 -20.57 6.51 -20.67
C GLY A 22 -19.70 7.67 -20.20
N MET A 23 -18.78 7.41 -19.26
CA MET A 23 -17.71 8.32 -18.90
C MET A 23 -16.37 7.63 -19.15
N ASP A 24 -15.55 8.24 -19.99
CA ASP A 24 -14.22 7.75 -20.29
C ASP A 24 -13.18 8.43 -19.39
N VAL A 25 -12.48 7.64 -18.60
CA VAL A 25 -11.32 8.10 -17.83
C VAL A 25 -10.05 7.71 -18.58
N SER A 26 -9.16 8.70 -18.78
CA SER A 26 -7.81 8.44 -19.30
C SER A 26 -7.02 7.65 -18.26
N LEU A 27 -6.46 6.50 -18.66
CA LEU A 27 -5.62 5.71 -17.76
C LEU A 27 -4.33 6.46 -17.40
N GLY A 28 -3.87 7.37 -18.27
CA GLY A 28 -2.75 8.25 -17.96
C GLY A 28 -3.05 9.14 -16.76
N GLY A 29 -4.19 9.85 -16.79
CA GLY A 29 -4.59 10.71 -15.66
C GLY A 29 -4.84 9.92 -14.37
N LEU A 30 -5.39 8.71 -14.46
CA LEU A 30 -5.50 7.82 -13.31
C LEU A 30 -4.12 7.38 -12.78
N THR A 31 -3.18 7.06 -13.68
CA THR A 31 -1.81 6.71 -13.31
C THR A 31 -1.13 7.87 -12.59
N ASP A 32 -1.29 9.11 -13.07
CA ASP A 32 -0.69 10.30 -12.45
C ASP A 32 -1.21 10.51 -11.03
N ILE A 33 -2.53 10.43 -10.82
CA ILE A 33 -3.15 10.54 -9.49
C ILE A 33 -2.61 9.47 -8.52
N ILE A 34 -2.47 8.24 -9.01
CA ILE A 34 -1.98 7.12 -8.20
C ILE A 34 -0.47 7.23 -7.92
N ALA A 35 0.31 7.72 -8.89
CA ALA A 35 1.76 7.91 -8.78
C ALA A 35 2.14 9.03 -7.79
N ASP A 36 1.27 10.02 -7.60
CA ASP A 36 1.46 11.08 -6.59
C ASP A 36 1.30 10.57 -5.14
N ILE A 37 0.68 9.39 -4.95
CA ILE A 37 0.53 8.78 -3.62
C ILE A 37 1.83 8.05 -3.25
N LYS A 38 2.58 8.65 -2.33
CA LYS A 38 3.81 8.07 -1.76
C LYS A 38 3.54 7.46 -0.38
N LEU A 39 4.01 6.24 -0.18
CA LEU A 39 3.89 5.53 1.10
C LEU A 39 5.28 5.40 1.71
N GLY A 40 5.61 6.26 2.67
CA GLY A 40 6.97 6.35 3.17
C GLY A 40 7.95 6.79 2.09
N GLU A 41 9.18 6.29 2.13
CA GLU A 41 10.26 6.63 1.19
C GLU A 41 10.32 5.68 -0.01
N THR A 42 10.08 4.38 0.22
CA THR A 42 10.22 3.31 -0.80
C THR A 42 8.89 2.76 -1.30
N GLY A 43 7.78 3.15 -0.66
CA GLY A 43 6.49 2.57 -0.95
C GLY A 43 5.68 3.30 -2.01
N TYR A 44 4.79 2.55 -2.64
CA TYR A 44 3.94 3.00 -3.74
C TYR A 44 2.61 2.24 -3.75
N LEU A 45 1.70 2.66 -4.63
CA LEU A 45 0.37 2.07 -4.75
C LEU A 45 0.22 1.30 -6.07
N MET A 46 -0.44 0.15 -6.01
CA MET A 46 -0.94 -0.59 -7.17
C MET A 46 -2.48 -0.54 -7.18
N LEU A 47 -3.05 -0.45 -8.38
CA LEU A 47 -4.49 -0.46 -8.61
C LEU A 47 -4.86 -1.66 -9.46
N ILE A 48 -5.77 -2.48 -8.95
CA ILE A 48 -6.22 -3.72 -9.56
C ILE A 48 -7.73 -3.63 -9.77
N GLU A 49 -8.19 -3.98 -10.96
CA GLU A 49 -9.60 -4.10 -11.30
C GLU A 49 -10.23 -5.32 -10.58
N ASP A 50 -11.56 -5.37 -10.50
CA ASP A 50 -12.30 -6.49 -9.90
C ASP A 50 -11.98 -7.86 -10.56
N SER A 51 -11.65 -7.83 -11.85
CA SER A 51 -11.22 -8.97 -12.66
C SER A 51 -9.85 -9.55 -12.27
N GLY A 52 -9.08 -8.82 -11.45
CA GLY A 52 -7.69 -9.12 -11.13
C GLY A 52 -6.68 -8.52 -12.12
N SER A 53 -7.13 -7.74 -13.09
CA SER A 53 -6.29 -7.02 -14.05
C SER A 53 -5.58 -5.84 -13.39
N VAL A 54 -4.27 -5.71 -13.56
CA VAL A 54 -3.50 -4.57 -13.06
C VAL A 54 -3.78 -3.33 -13.93
N LEU A 55 -4.41 -2.31 -13.35
CA LEU A 55 -4.66 -1.04 -14.05
C LEU A 55 -3.45 -0.11 -13.93
N VAL A 56 -2.88 -0.03 -12.73
CA VAL A 56 -1.72 0.81 -12.43
C VAL A 56 -0.77 0.05 -11.51
N ASP A 57 0.49 0.01 -11.88
CA ASP A 57 1.61 -0.31 -11.00
C ASP A 57 2.68 0.77 -11.24
N VAL A 58 2.94 1.58 -10.22
CA VAL A 58 3.85 2.73 -10.31
C VAL A 58 5.29 2.28 -10.54
N LYS A 59 5.68 1.12 -9.99
CA LYS A 59 7.05 0.61 -10.07
C LYS A 59 7.26 -0.28 -11.29
N HIS A 60 6.25 -1.04 -11.69
CA HIS A 60 6.29 -1.95 -12.84
C HIS A 60 5.20 -1.65 -13.88
N PRO A 61 5.35 -0.58 -14.70
CA PRO A 61 4.37 -0.23 -15.72
C PRO A 61 4.08 -1.34 -16.75
N ASP A 62 5.01 -2.29 -16.92
CA ASP A 62 4.90 -3.44 -17.82
C ASP A 62 3.93 -4.52 -17.31
N TYR A 63 3.46 -4.42 -16.06
CA TYR A 63 2.45 -5.31 -15.49
C TYR A 63 1.02 -4.88 -15.84
N ARG A 64 0.87 -3.71 -16.45
CA ARG A 64 -0.42 -3.18 -16.87
C ARG A 64 -1.18 -4.17 -17.76
N PHE A 65 -2.46 -4.36 -17.43
CA PHE A 65 -3.42 -5.29 -18.03
C PHE A 65 -3.06 -6.78 -17.93
N LYS A 66 -2.01 -7.14 -17.17
CA LYS A 66 -1.76 -8.53 -16.80
C LYS A 66 -2.60 -8.90 -15.59
N ASN A 67 -2.91 -10.19 -15.47
CA ASN A 67 -3.58 -10.69 -14.28
C ASN A 67 -2.57 -10.72 -13.12
N LEU A 68 -2.91 -10.10 -11.99
CA LEU A 68 -2.05 -10.04 -10.81
C LEU A 68 -1.60 -11.44 -10.36
N ALA A 69 -2.48 -12.46 -10.43
CA ALA A 69 -2.16 -13.81 -9.99
C ALA A 69 -1.09 -14.51 -10.83
N ASP A 70 -0.82 -14.04 -12.04
CA ASP A 70 0.11 -14.69 -12.98
C ASP A 70 1.48 -13.97 -13.03
N ILE A 71 1.58 -12.79 -12.41
CA ILE A 71 2.81 -11.98 -12.43
C ILE A 71 3.94 -12.71 -11.72
N GLU A 72 5.13 -12.68 -12.34
CA GLU A 72 6.35 -13.31 -11.86
C GLU A 72 6.19 -14.81 -11.51
N GLY A 73 5.31 -15.52 -12.20
CA GLY A 73 5.07 -16.95 -11.94
C GLY A 73 4.25 -17.18 -10.66
N GLY A 74 3.42 -16.21 -10.28
CA GLY A 74 2.47 -16.36 -9.18
C GLY A 74 2.91 -15.79 -7.84
N LYS A 75 3.99 -14.99 -7.81
CA LYS A 75 4.46 -14.36 -6.56
C LYS A 75 3.43 -13.42 -5.92
N TYR A 76 2.51 -12.89 -6.73
CA TYR A 76 1.44 -11.99 -6.28
C TYR A 76 0.12 -12.73 -6.04
N ALA A 77 0.08 -14.06 -6.16
CA ALA A 77 -1.16 -14.84 -6.07
C ALA A 77 -1.88 -14.67 -4.72
N ASP A 78 -1.14 -14.50 -3.62
CA ASP A 78 -1.75 -14.27 -2.31
C ASP A 78 -2.40 -12.89 -2.24
N LEU A 79 -1.81 -11.87 -2.87
CA LEU A 79 -2.43 -10.54 -2.97
C LEU A 79 -3.67 -10.57 -3.88
N ALA A 80 -3.62 -11.37 -4.96
CA ALA A 80 -4.75 -11.52 -5.87
C ALA A 80 -5.97 -12.20 -5.21
N LYS A 81 -5.74 -13.21 -4.36
CA LYS A 81 -6.81 -13.96 -3.67
C LYS A 81 -7.48 -13.17 -2.54
N ASN A 82 -6.73 -12.29 -1.88
CA ASN A 82 -7.24 -11.56 -0.71
C ASN A 82 -7.89 -10.23 -1.12
N THR A 83 -8.85 -9.78 -0.32
CA THR A 83 -9.60 -8.53 -0.54
C THR A 83 -9.26 -7.44 0.46
N GLN A 84 -8.65 -7.80 1.58
CA GLN A 84 -8.26 -6.86 2.63
C GLN A 84 -7.13 -7.46 3.47
N GLY A 85 -6.36 -6.59 4.14
CA GLY A 85 -5.38 -6.99 5.15
C GLY A 85 -3.94 -6.71 4.75
N LEU A 86 -3.02 -7.15 5.61
CA LEU A 86 -1.59 -6.94 5.50
C LEU A 86 -0.89 -8.27 5.21
N PHE A 87 -0.02 -8.29 4.21
CA PHE A 87 0.67 -9.48 3.73
C PHE A 87 2.14 -9.16 3.48
N ASP A 88 3.02 -10.13 3.69
CA ASP A 88 4.40 -10.03 3.24
C ASP A 88 4.50 -10.61 1.82
N VAL A 89 5.21 -9.92 0.94
CA VAL A 89 5.44 -10.34 -0.46
C VAL A 89 6.88 -10.08 -0.86
N GLU A 90 7.44 -10.95 -1.69
CA GLU A 90 8.75 -10.73 -2.29
C GLU A 90 8.60 -10.18 -3.71
N ILE A 91 9.19 -9.01 -3.96
CA ILE A 91 9.19 -8.34 -5.27
C ILE A 91 10.65 -8.01 -5.60
N ASP A 92 11.13 -8.38 -6.79
CA ASP A 92 12.54 -8.20 -7.20
C ASP A 92 13.58 -8.73 -6.19
N GLY A 93 13.26 -9.79 -5.44
CA GLY A 93 14.15 -10.35 -4.41
C GLY A 93 14.23 -9.53 -3.12
N LYS A 94 13.39 -8.50 -2.97
CA LYS A 94 13.25 -7.73 -1.72
C LYS A 94 11.92 -8.06 -1.03
N GLN A 95 11.94 -8.02 0.29
CA GLN A 95 10.76 -8.24 1.12
C GLN A 95 9.97 -6.94 1.28
N TYR A 96 8.69 -6.98 0.92
CA TYR A 96 7.73 -5.88 1.02
C TYR A 96 6.59 -6.26 1.95
N MET A 97 6.01 -5.25 2.59
CA MET A 97 4.73 -5.36 3.27
C MET A 97 3.65 -4.73 2.38
N ALA A 98 2.62 -5.50 2.05
CA ALA A 98 1.52 -5.13 1.17
C ALA A 98 0.22 -5.03 1.96
N ASN A 99 -0.46 -3.88 1.91
CA ASN A 99 -1.78 -3.69 2.48
C ASN A 99 -2.84 -3.58 1.37
N ILE A 100 -3.91 -4.36 1.48
CA ILE A 100 -4.99 -4.41 0.50
C ILE A 100 -6.21 -3.69 1.06
N HIS A 101 -6.78 -2.80 0.25
CA HIS A 101 -8.07 -2.19 0.48
C HIS A 101 -8.94 -2.30 -0.77
N THR A 102 -10.15 -2.86 -0.65
CA THR A 102 -11.08 -3.01 -1.79
C THR A 102 -12.21 -1.98 -1.70
N SER A 103 -12.46 -1.24 -2.78
CA SER A 103 -13.58 -0.31 -2.88
C SER A 103 -14.91 -1.08 -2.96
N ALA A 104 -15.83 -0.79 -2.05
CA ALA A 104 -17.16 -1.41 -2.04
C ALA A 104 -18.03 -1.04 -3.25
N THR A 105 -17.75 0.10 -3.90
CA THR A 105 -18.55 0.59 -5.03
C THR A 105 -18.05 0.06 -6.38
N LEU A 106 -16.73 -0.03 -6.54
CA LEU A 106 -16.10 -0.39 -7.82
C LEU A 106 -15.56 -1.83 -7.86
N GLY A 107 -15.39 -2.47 -6.70
CA GLY A 107 -14.70 -3.77 -6.59
C GLY A 107 -13.19 -3.70 -6.81
N TRP A 108 -12.64 -2.51 -7.10
CA TRP A 108 -11.21 -2.30 -7.34
C TRP A 108 -10.41 -2.44 -6.06
N LYS A 109 -9.24 -3.08 -6.17
CA LYS A 109 -8.28 -3.23 -5.07
C LYS A 109 -7.17 -2.21 -5.18
N PHE A 110 -6.93 -1.52 -4.08
CA PHE A 110 -5.80 -0.62 -3.86
C PHE A 110 -4.80 -1.38 -2.99
N ILE A 111 -3.61 -1.61 -3.52
CA ILE A 111 -2.57 -2.37 -2.83
C ILE A 111 -1.40 -1.42 -2.57
N GLY A 112 -1.25 -1.00 -1.31
CA GLY A 112 -0.09 -0.21 -0.89
C GLY A 112 1.06 -1.14 -0.53
N VAL A 113 2.23 -0.93 -1.10
CA VAL A 113 3.43 -1.74 -0.84
C VAL A 113 4.56 -0.87 -0.32
N VAL A 114 5.27 -1.33 0.70
CA VAL A 114 6.40 -0.62 1.33
C VAL A 114 7.53 -1.63 1.61
N GLU A 115 8.80 -1.27 1.40
CA GLU A 115 9.91 -2.17 1.73
C GLU A 115 9.91 -2.48 3.24
N LYS A 116 9.95 -3.77 3.59
CA LYS A 116 9.92 -4.20 5.00
C LYS A 116 11.11 -3.63 5.78
N ALA A 117 12.25 -3.43 5.12
CA ALA A 117 13.43 -2.80 5.70
C ALA A 117 13.18 -1.35 6.16
N GLU A 118 12.36 -0.58 5.44
CA GLU A 118 12.01 0.79 5.83
C GLU A 118 11.11 0.81 7.07
N VAL A 119 10.10 -0.06 7.07
CA VAL A 119 9.19 -0.24 8.21
C VAL A 119 10.01 -0.61 9.46
N MET A 120 10.95 -1.54 9.33
CA MET A 120 11.83 -1.97 10.42
C MET A 120 12.86 -0.90 10.83
N SER A 121 13.37 -0.10 9.90
CA SER A 121 14.32 0.98 10.21
C SER A 121 13.67 2.06 11.09
N THR A 122 12.41 2.39 10.79
CA THR A 122 11.61 3.29 11.63
C THR A 122 11.42 2.72 13.04
N ALA A 123 11.07 1.43 13.15
CA ALA A 123 10.92 0.76 14.44
C ALA A 123 12.24 0.68 15.24
N ASN A 124 13.36 0.39 14.58
CA ASN A 124 14.68 0.33 15.21
C ASN A 124 15.12 1.70 15.74
N THR A 125 14.82 2.77 15.00
CA THR A 125 15.11 4.14 15.44
C THR A 125 14.35 4.45 16.74
N MET A 126 13.06 4.11 16.80
CA MET A 126 12.26 4.26 18.02
C MET A 126 12.83 3.45 19.19
N ALA A 127 13.20 2.18 18.94
CA ALA A 127 13.80 1.32 19.96
C ALA A 127 15.11 1.90 20.51
N TYR A 128 15.95 2.48 19.63
CA TYR A 128 17.19 3.13 20.04
C TYR A 128 16.94 4.37 20.89
N THR A 129 15.97 5.21 20.53
CA THR A 129 15.56 6.37 21.34
C THR A 129 15.09 5.95 22.73
N ILE A 130 14.26 4.90 22.82
CA ILE A 130 13.78 4.36 24.10
C ILE A 130 14.94 3.84 24.95
N LEU A 131 15.91 3.15 24.32
CA LEU A 131 17.08 2.63 25.01
C LEU A 131 17.94 3.75 25.60
N VAL A 132 18.18 4.83 24.84
CA VAL A 132 18.92 6.01 25.32
C VAL A 132 18.21 6.68 26.49
N ILE A 133 16.89 6.91 26.38
CA ILE A 133 16.09 7.50 27.48
C ILE A 133 16.17 6.62 28.73
N SER A 134 16.03 5.30 28.57
CA SER A 134 16.09 4.34 29.67
C SER A 134 17.47 4.35 30.34
N ALA A 135 18.56 4.41 29.56
CA ALA A 135 19.91 4.49 30.09
C ALA A 135 20.16 5.77 30.89
N ILE A 136 19.65 6.92 30.42
CA ILE A 136 19.72 8.20 31.14
C ILE A 136 18.96 8.11 32.46
N LEU A 137 17.73 7.56 32.46
CA LEU A 137 16.95 7.39 33.69
C LEU A 137 17.65 6.49 34.72
N ILE A 138 18.24 5.38 34.27
CA ILE A 138 19.04 4.50 35.13
C ILE A 138 20.21 5.27 35.75
N ALA A 139 20.96 6.03 34.95
CA ALA A 139 22.09 6.82 35.43
C ALA A 139 21.65 7.86 36.47
N VAL A 140 20.51 8.53 36.26
CA VAL A 140 19.93 9.48 37.21
C VAL A 140 19.53 8.79 38.52
N PHE A 141 18.85 7.64 38.46
CA PHE A 141 18.49 6.90 39.68
C PHE A 141 19.69 6.41 40.46
N VAL A 142 20.72 5.90 39.79
CA VAL A 142 21.98 5.49 40.43
C VAL A 142 22.66 6.69 41.09
N ALA A 143 22.70 7.85 40.41
CA ALA A 143 23.29 9.07 40.97
C ALA A 143 22.54 9.53 42.24
N ILE A 144 21.21 9.58 42.20
CA ILE A 144 20.38 9.97 43.35
C ILE A 144 20.56 8.98 44.51
N ALA A 145 20.49 7.67 44.24
CA ALA A 145 20.68 6.64 45.25
C ALA A 145 22.06 6.74 45.91
N SER A 146 23.11 6.98 45.12
CA SER A 146 24.47 7.15 45.64
C SER A 146 24.64 8.41 46.50
N TYR A 147 23.92 9.49 46.17
CA TYR A 147 23.94 10.73 46.95
C TYR A 147 23.22 10.56 48.29
N ILE A 148 22.03 9.93 48.30
CA ILE A 148 21.28 9.63 49.52
C ILE A 148 22.09 8.68 50.42
N SER A 149 22.70 7.65 49.85
CA SER A 149 23.52 6.69 50.60
C SER A 149 24.78 7.31 51.24
N LYS A 150 25.26 8.45 50.75
CA LYS A 150 26.38 9.18 51.37
C LYS A 150 25.93 10.18 52.43
N LEU A 151 24.66 10.57 52.43
CA LEU A 151 24.09 11.54 53.38
C LEU A 151 23.53 10.88 54.65
N THR A 152 23.18 9.59 54.56
CA THR A 152 22.74 8.75 55.69
C THR A 152 23.94 8.03 56.30
#